data_AF-A0A238JXQ0-F1
#
_entry.id   AF-A0A238JXQ0-F1
#
_cell.length_a   1.000
_cell.length_b   1.000
_cell.length_c   1.000
_cell.angle_alpha   90.00
_cell.angle_beta   90.00
_cell.angle_gamma   90.00
#
_symmetry.space_group_name_H-M   'P 1'
#
loop_
_entity.id
_entity.type
_entity.pdbx_description
1 polymer ?
#
loop_
_entity_poly.entity_id
_entity_poly.type
_entity_poly.pdbx_seq_one_letter_code
_entity_poly.pdbx_strand_id
1 'polypeptide(L)'
;MPLTVQDAKIVVGMNERGDAEHDIAAWFGESQAKIVEVIDGISHGALAAANDDELHPVGAPGPKALRLRSDVLRALDALDGDDLAKAKAVLREGLATFNAHDAK
;
A
#
# COMPACT_ATOMS: atom_id res chain seq x y z
N MET A 1 3.90 4.14 9.89
CA MET A 1 3.40 3.07 10.78
C MET A 1 4.27 1.85 10.53
N PRO A 2 4.51 0.98 11.53
CA PRO A 2 5.26 -0.26 11.27
C PRO A 2 4.49 -1.14 10.28
N LEU A 3 5.22 -1.85 9.42
CA LEU A 3 4.67 -2.88 8.53
C LEU A 3 3.89 -3.91 9.33
N THR A 4 2.68 -4.22 8.89
CA THR A 4 1.93 -5.34 9.45
C THR A 4 2.46 -6.67 8.89
N VAL A 5 2.06 -7.79 9.50
CA VAL A 5 2.40 -9.11 8.96
C VAL A 5 1.85 -9.30 7.54
N GLN A 6 0.67 -8.74 7.23
CA GLN A 6 0.10 -8.82 5.89
C GLN A 6 0.91 -8.00 4.89
N ASP A 7 1.34 -6.79 5.26
CA ASP A 7 2.22 -5.98 4.42
C ASP A 7 3.54 -6.70 4.14
N ALA A 8 4.12 -7.37 5.15
CA ALA A 8 5.33 -8.15 5.01
C ALA A 8 5.16 -9.32 4.02
N LYS A 9 4.01 -10.00 4.00
CA LYS A 9 3.70 -11.02 2.98
C LYS A 9 3.60 -10.43 1.57
N ILE A 10 3.03 -9.24 1.44
CA ILE A 10 2.97 -8.52 0.15
C ILE A 10 4.38 -8.15 -0.30
N VAL A 11 5.24 -7.65 0.60
CA VAL A 11 6.66 -7.37 0.31
C VAL A 11 7.38 -8.61 -0.22
N VAL A 12 7.22 -9.75 0.46
CA VAL A 12 7.82 -11.02 0.03
C VAL A 12 7.30 -11.43 -1.36
N GLY A 13 5.99 -11.36 -1.60
CA GLY A 13 5.43 -11.69 -2.92
C GLY A 13 5.86 -10.74 -4.04
N MET A 14 5.98 -9.44 -3.76
CA MET A 14 6.52 -8.47 -4.71
C MET A 14 7.99 -8.77 -5.04
N ASN A 15 8.80 -9.14 -4.04
CA ASN A 15 10.19 -9.55 -4.26
C ASN A 15 10.30 -10.85 -5.06
N GLU A 16 9.47 -11.86 -4.76
CA GLU A 16 9.42 -13.13 -5.52
C GLU A 16 9.00 -12.91 -6.98
N ARG A 17 8.13 -11.93 -7.25
CA ARG A 17 7.75 -11.50 -8.60
C ARG A 17 8.90 -10.80 -9.34
N GLY A 18 9.93 -10.33 -8.63
CA GLY A 18 11.09 -9.65 -9.18
C GLY A 18 10.99 -8.12 -9.19
N ASP A 19 10.10 -7.54 -8.39
CA ASP A 19 9.99 -6.09 -8.24
C ASP A 19 11.25 -5.50 -7.58
N ALA A 20 11.62 -4.29 -7.96
CA ALA A 20 12.78 -3.64 -7.39
C ALA A 20 12.51 -3.18 -5.95
N GLU A 21 13.44 -3.43 -5.03
CA GLU A 21 13.31 -3.09 -3.59
C GLU A 21 12.95 -1.63 -3.34
N HIS A 22 13.43 -0.71 -4.19
CA HIS A 22 13.12 0.72 -4.10
C HIS A 22 11.66 1.04 -4.44
N ASP A 23 11.09 0.31 -5.40
CA ASP A 23 9.68 0.44 -5.79
C ASP A 23 8.78 -0.16 -4.71
N ILE A 24 9.17 -1.33 -4.18
CA ILE A 24 8.49 -1.97 -3.04
C ILE A 24 8.48 -1.00 -1.85
N ALA A 25 9.64 -0.45 -1.47
CA ALA A 25 9.76 0.50 -0.37
C ALA A 25 8.84 1.73 -0.52
N ALA A 26 8.70 2.24 -1.75
CA ALA A 26 7.84 3.39 -2.05
C ALA A 26 6.36 3.12 -1.79
N TRP A 27 5.87 1.88 -1.96
CA TRP A 27 4.49 1.53 -1.65
C TRP A 27 4.18 1.57 -0.15
N PHE A 28 5.13 1.21 0.68
CA PHE A 28 4.96 1.15 2.13
C PHE A 28 5.44 2.41 2.86
N GLY A 29 6.10 3.33 2.15
CA GLY A 29 6.68 4.53 2.75
C GLY A 29 7.82 4.21 3.73
N GLU A 30 8.53 3.09 3.49
CA GLU A 30 9.61 2.59 4.33
C GLU A 30 10.97 2.71 3.64
N SER A 31 12.06 2.41 4.36
CA SER A 31 13.41 2.39 3.79
C SER A 31 13.70 1.07 3.07
N GLN A 32 14.56 1.09 2.05
CA GLN A 32 15.05 -0.13 1.38
C GLN A 32 15.63 -1.13 2.37
N ALA A 33 16.41 -0.65 3.36
CA ALA A 33 16.97 -1.51 4.40
C ALA A 33 15.89 -2.29 5.17
N LYS A 34 14.77 -1.65 5.50
CA LYS A 34 13.64 -2.36 6.14
C LYS A 34 12.99 -3.38 5.23
N ILE A 35 12.85 -3.09 3.93
CA ILE A 35 12.32 -4.05 2.96
C ILE A 35 13.24 -5.28 2.87
N VAL A 36 14.54 -5.08 2.83
CA VAL A 36 15.53 -6.18 2.86
C VAL A 36 15.41 -6.99 4.15
N GLU A 37 15.30 -6.35 5.32
CA GLU A 37 15.08 -7.07 6.59
C GLU A 37 13.81 -7.92 6.59
N VAL A 38 12.76 -7.50 5.88
CA VAL A 38 11.52 -8.28 5.71
C VAL A 38 11.76 -9.47 4.79
N ILE A 39 12.42 -9.25 3.64
CA ILE A 39 12.73 -10.30 2.65
C ILE A 39 13.62 -11.38 3.27
N ASP A 40 14.64 -10.98 4.03
CA ASP A 40 15.55 -11.88 4.73
C ASP A 40 14.92 -12.56 5.96
N GLY A 41 13.68 -12.18 6.31
CA GLY A 41 12.95 -12.73 7.45
C GLY A 41 13.50 -12.30 8.82
N ILE A 42 14.32 -11.25 8.87
CA ILE A 42 14.92 -10.72 10.12
C ILE A 42 13.85 -10.08 10.99
N SER A 43 12.93 -9.32 10.39
CA SER A 43 11.93 -8.52 11.11
C SER A 43 10.64 -9.30 11.43
N HIS A 44 10.17 -10.15 10.52
CA HIS A 44 8.89 -10.87 10.64
C HIS A 44 9.01 -12.41 10.57
N GLY A 45 10.23 -12.96 10.50
CA GLY A 45 10.46 -14.38 10.25
C GLY A 45 10.21 -14.78 8.80
N ALA A 46 10.32 -16.07 8.51
CA ALA A 46 9.97 -16.61 7.19
C ALA A 46 8.45 -16.54 6.98
N LEU A 47 8.02 -15.74 6.01
CA LEU A 47 6.62 -15.57 5.63
C LEU A 47 6.38 -16.19 4.26
N ALA A 48 5.19 -16.77 4.06
CA ALA A 48 4.72 -17.12 2.73
C ALA A 48 4.29 -15.84 2.00
N ALA A 49 4.61 -15.73 0.71
CA ALA A 49 4.16 -14.66 -0.16
C ALA A 49 2.62 -14.53 -0.15
N ALA A 50 2.15 -13.28 -0.24
CA ALA A 50 0.73 -13.01 -0.52
C ALA A 50 0.35 -13.47 -1.93
N ASN A 51 -0.95 -13.66 -2.18
CA ASN A 51 -1.42 -14.05 -3.50
C ASN A 51 -1.25 -12.91 -4.52
N ASP A 52 -1.12 -13.24 -5.80
CA ASP A 52 -0.89 -12.27 -6.89
C ASP A 52 -1.95 -11.15 -6.97
N ASP A 53 -3.19 -11.42 -6.56
CA ASP A 53 -4.30 -10.47 -6.53
C ASP A 53 -4.23 -9.47 -5.37
N GLU A 54 -3.42 -9.75 -4.35
CA GLU A 54 -3.17 -8.87 -3.20
C GLU A 54 -1.95 -7.96 -3.43
N LEU A 55 -1.08 -8.33 -4.38
CA LEU A 55 0.16 -7.60 -4.63
C LEU A 55 -0.11 -6.23 -5.24
N HIS A 56 0.70 -5.25 -4.85
CA HIS A 56 0.65 -3.94 -5.50
C HIS A 56 1.09 -4.04 -6.96
N PRO A 57 0.65 -3.12 -7.83
CA PRO A 57 1.18 -3.03 -9.18
C PRO A 57 2.71 -2.89 -9.17
N VAL A 58 3.33 -3.46 -10.21
CA VAL A 58 4.78 -3.34 -10.44
C VAL A 58 5.17 -1.87 -10.60
N GLY A 59 6.28 -1.48 -9.96
CA GLY A 59 6.87 -0.15 -10.02
C GLY A 59 6.44 0.78 -8.88
N ALA A 60 7.20 1.86 -8.66
CA ALA A 60 6.90 2.83 -7.61
C ALA A 60 5.58 3.56 -7.87
N PRO A 61 4.75 3.76 -6.85
CA PRO A 61 3.54 4.54 -6.99
C PRO A 61 3.86 6.04 -7.03
N GLY A 62 3.12 6.78 -7.84
CA GLY A 62 3.08 8.24 -7.74
C GLY A 62 2.37 8.71 -6.45
N PRO A 63 2.68 9.92 -5.94
CA PRO A 63 2.07 10.43 -4.71
C PRO A 63 0.54 10.52 -4.78
N LYS A 64 -0.01 10.85 -5.95
CA LYS A 64 -1.46 10.86 -6.18
C LYS A 64 -2.10 9.47 -6.09
N ALA A 65 -1.42 8.45 -6.64
CA ALA A 65 -1.91 7.08 -6.60
C ALA A 65 -1.92 6.53 -5.17
N LEU A 66 -0.87 6.81 -4.38
CA LEU A 66 -0.82 6.45 -2.96
C LEU A 66 -1.96 7.08 -2.17
N ARG A 67 -2.20 8.39 -2.34
CA ARG A 67 -3.29 9.09 -1.66
C ARG A 67 -4.65 8.52 -2.03
N LEU A 68 -4.91 8.36 -3.33
CA LEU A 68 -6.18 7.79 -3.81
C LEU A 68 -6.41 6.39 -3.25
N ARG A 69 -5.38 5.53 -3.25
CA ARG A 69 -5.47 4.20 -2.64
C ARG A 69 -5.81 4.27 -1.15
N SER A 70 -5.18 5.18 -0.41
CA SER A 70 -5.49 5.40 1.01
C SER A 70 -6.94 5.85 1.21
N ASP A 71 -7.47 6.73 0.37
CA ASP A 71 -8.86 7.17 0.41
C ASP A 71 -9.84 6.03 0.13
N VAL A 72 -9.52 5.18 -0.85
CA VAL A 72 -10.32 3.99 -1.17
C VAL A 72 -10.35 3.01 0.00
N LEU A 73 -9.20 2.72 0.62
CA LEU A 73 -9.14 1.83 1.79
C LEU A 73 -9.96 2.39 2.97
N ARG A 74 -9.83 3.70 3.27
CA ARG A 74 -10.64 4.35 4.31
C ARG A 74 -12.15 4.32 4.01
N ALA A 75 -12.53 4.36 2.73
CA ALA A 75 -13.93 4.24 2.33
C ALA A 75 -14.44 2.80 2.49
N LEU A 76 -13.61 1.79 2.17
CA LEU A 76 -13.95 0.38 2.40
C LEU A 76 -14.12 0.09 3.90
N ASP A 77 -13.21 0.56 4.75
CA ASP A 77 -13.33 0.44 6.20
C ASP A 77 -14.64 1.07 6.73
N ALA A 78 -15.06 2.20 6.15
CA ALA A 78 -16.32 2.84 6.50
C ALA A 78 -17.54 2.03 6.04
N LEU A 79 -17.47 1.37 4.88
CA LEU A 79 -18.52 0.46 4.40
C LEU A 79 -18.63 -0.79 5.27
N ASP A 80 -17.51 -1.36 5.70
CA ASP A 80 -17.49 -2.50 6.62
C ASP A 80 -18.08 -2.14 8.00
N GLY A 81 -17.99 -0.86 8.38
CA GLY A 81 -18.66 -0.28 9.54
C GLY A 81 -20.11 0.19 9.32
N ASP A 82 -20.71 -0.11 8.15
CA ASP A 82 -22.06 0.33 7.72
C ASP A 82 -22.26 1.86 7.67
N ASP A 83 -21.18 2.64 7.56
CA ASP A 83 -21.20 4.09 7.44
C ASP A 83 -21.09 4.54 5.96
N LEU A 84 -22.18 4.32 5.23
CA LEU A 84 -22.28 4.69 3.82
C LEU A 84 -22.07 6.20 3.58
N ALA A 85 -22.47 7.04 4.53
CA ALA A 85 -22.35 8.50 4.41
C ALA A 85 -20.87 8.91 4.43
N LYS A 86 -20.10 8.39 5.39
CA LYS A 86 -18.66 8.60 5.50
C LYS A 86 -17.92 8.02 4.30
N ALA A 87 -18.23 6.80 3.88
CA ALA A 87 -17.61 6.19 2.70
C ALA A 87 -17.76 7.08 1.44
N LYS A 88 -18.98 7.57 1.18
CA LYS A 88 -19.24 8.49 0.05
C LYS A 88 -18.50 9.82 0.20
N ALA A 89 -18.39 10.35 1.41
CA ALA A 89 -17.67 11.60 1.67
C ALA A 89 -16.18 11.44 1.34
N VAL A 90 -15.54 10.38 1.87
CA VAL A 90 -14.12 10.09 1.64
C VAL A 90 -13.82 9.89 0.16
N LEU A 91 -14.65 9.14 -0.58
CA LEU A 91 -14.43 8.93 -2.02
C LEU A 91 -14.55 10.23 -2.82
N ARG A 92 -15.49 11.11 -2.48
CA ARG A 92 -15.65 12.40 -3.16
C ARG A 92 -14.48 13.33 -2.89
N GLU A 93 -14.02 13.38 -1.63
CA GLU A 93 -12.86 14.16 -1.24
C GLU A 93 -11.56 13.64 -1.90
N GLY A 94 -11.37 12.33 -1.91
CA GLY A 94 -10.22 11.70 -2.56
C GLY A 94 -10.20 11.96 -4.06
N LEU A 95 -11.35 11.87 -4.74
CA LEU A 95 -11.45 12.22 -6.16
C LEU A 95 -11.17 13.70 -6.43
N ALA A 96 -11.67 14.60 -5.57
CA ALA A 96 -11.38 16.03 -5.68
C ALA A 96 -9.87 16.31 -5.52
N THR A 97 -9.21 15.65 -4.56
CA THR A 97 -7.76 15.76 -4.31
C THR A 97 -6.95 15.19 -5.47
N PHE A 98 -7.35 14.05 -6.01
CA PHE A 98 -6.68 13.43 -7.17
C PHE A 98 -6.73 14.34 -8.41
N ASN A 99 -7.89 14.96 -8.66
CA ASN A 99 -8.11 15.86 -9.78
C ASN A 99 -7.47 17.24 -9.57
N ALA A 100 -7.21 17.65 -8.32
CA ALA A 100 -6.52 18.90 -8.04
C ALA A 100 -5.09 18.86 -8.58
N HIS A 101 -4.59 20.01 -9.04
CA HIS A 101 -3.18 20.14 -9.38
C HIS A 101 -2.38 20.12 -8.08
N ASP A 102 -1.42 19.20 -7.94
CA ASP A 102 -0.46 19.30 -6.84
C ASP A 102 0.28 20.62 -7.04
N ALA A 103 0.15 21.54 -6.09
CA ALA A 103 0.93 22.78 -6.13
C ALA A 103 2.41 22.38 -6.08
N LYS A 104 3.17 22.87 -7.06
CA LYS A 104 4.58 22.56 -7.27
C LYS A 104 5.46 23.13 -6.17
#